data_AF-A0A956MWK2-F1
#
_entry.id   AF-A0A956MWK2-F1
#
_cell.length_a   1.000
_cell.length_b   1.000
_cell.length_c   1.000
_cell.angle_alpha   90.00
_cell.angle_beta   90.00
_cell.angle_gamma   90.00
#
_symmetry.space_group_name_H-M   'P 1'
#
loop_
_entity.id
_entity.type
_entity.pdbx_description
1 polymer ?
#
loop_
_entity_poly.entity_id
_entity_poly.type
_entity_poly.pdbx_seq_one_letter_code
_entity_poly.pdbx_strand_id
1 'polypeptide(L)'
;MKKVGYILITVGFLAGALISVLEVRNVQWGYFIAAFVFGASGIAIVRIIDKRHHRSEGKLSANLQTLRTSLAQIVEKMAELNNQKSSIHVYDMHKRIDASLPQAITAFADARQTIAHAYSLQDYADVMSFFAAGERYLNRAWSCSTDGYVDEMSTYLEKAQEQFIEANDKLSSLAA
;
A
#
# COMPACT_ATOMS: atom_id res chain seq x y z
N MET A 1 8.26 23.13 -1.16
CA MET A 1 8.79 23.83 0.04
C MET A 1 10.32 23.76 0.21
N LYS A 2 11.08 22.95 -0.54
CA LYS A 2 12.56 22.91 -0.45
C LYS A 2 13.24 24.26 -0.71
N LYS A 3 12.69 25.07 -1.62
CA LYS A 3 13.16 26.45 -1.89
C LYS A 3 13.18 27.33 -0.63
N VAL A 4 12.19 27.19 0.25
CA VAL A 4 12.13 27.93 1.52
C VAL A 4 13.25 27.49 2.47
N GLY A 5 13.51 26.18 2.56
CA GLY A 5 14.62 25.64 3.33
C GLY A 5 15.99 26.11 2.82
N TYR A 6 16.19 26.16 1.49
CA TYR A 6 17.41 26.72 0.92
C TYR A 6 17.58 28.22 1.17
N ILE A 7 16.50 29.00 1.09
CA ILE A 7 16.52 30.43 1.43
C ILE A 7 16.92 30.64 2.90
N LEU A 8 16.36 29.85 3.83
CA LEU A 8 16.71 29.88 5.26
C LEU A 8 18.20 29.59 5.51
N ILE A 9 18.76 28.59 4.82
CA ILE A 9 20.18 28.24 4.91
C ILE A 9 21.04 29.41 4.40
N THR A 10 20.71 29.97 3.23
CA THR A 10 21.44 31.09 2.64
C THR A 10 21.41 32.32 3.53
N VAL A 11 20.23 32.69 4.07
CA VAL A 11 20.08 33.85 4.96
C VAL A 11 20.84 33.64 6.27
N GLY A 12 20.74 32.47 6.89
CA GLY A 12 21.48 32.15 8.12
C GLY A 12 22.99 32.20 7.94
N PHE A 13 23.49 31.67 6.81
CA PHE A 13 24.91 31.70 6.47
C PHE A 13 25.42 33.13 6.21
N LEU A 14 24.68 33.92 5.43
CA LEU A 14 25.04 35.31 5.15
C LEU A 14 25.01 36.18 6.40
N ALA A 15 24.00 36.01 7.26
CA ALA A 15 23.90 36.74 8.53
C ALA A 15 25.04 36.37 9.48
N GLY A 16 25.34 35.07 9.63
CA GLY A 16 26.46 34.61 10.45
C GLY A 16 27.81 35.13 9.94
N ALA A 17 28.04 35.11 8.62
CA ALA A 17 29.25 35.65 8.01
C ALA A 17 29.38 37.17 8.23
N LEU A 18 28.30 37.93 8.09
CA LEU A 18 28.28 39.38 8.32
C LEU A 18 28.61 39.72 9.77
N ILE A 19 27.99 39.03 10.74
CA ILE A 19 28.22 39.24 12.18
C ILE A 19 29.70 38.98 12.55
N SER A 20 30.30 37.94 11.98
CA SER A 20 31.71 37.61 12.21
C SER A 20 32.69 38.65 11.65
N VAL A 21 32.29 39.41 10.62
CA VAL A 21 33.14 40.46 10.01
C VAL A 21 32.99 41.80 10.73
N LEU A 22 31.82 42.11 11.28
CA LEU A 22 31.53 43.40 11.91
C LEU A 22 32.33 43.64 13.20
N GLU A 23 32.65 42.58 13.97
CA GLU A 23 33.44 42.70 15.21
C GLU A 23 34.58 41.68 15.28
N VAL A 24 35.72 42.06 14.68
CA VAL A 24 36.95 41.24 14.59
C VAL A 24 37.59 40.93 15.95
N ARG A 25 37.34 41.74 16.99
CA ARG A 25 37.97 41.60 18.32
C ARG A 25 37.14 40.84 19.36
N ASN A 26 35.82 40.84 19.25
CA ASN A 26 34.92 40.14 20.18
C ASN A 26 33.68 39.68 19.41
N VAL A 27 33.57 38.38 19.16
CA VAL A 27 32.40 37.82 18.50
C VAL A 27 31.20 37.95 19.44
N GLN A 28 30.13 38.62 18.99
CA GLN A 28 28.86 38.62 19.72
C GLN A 28 28.17 37.27 19.57
N TRP A 29 28.59 36.34 20.44
CA TRP A 29 28.15 34.95 20.44
C TRP A 29 26.63 34.78 20.44
N GLY A 30 25.88 35.68 21.06
CA GLY A 30 24.40 35.64 21.06
C GLY A 30 23.80 35.72 19.64
N TYR A 31 24.22 36.71 18.85
CA TYR A 31 23.73 36.88 17.48
C TYR A 31 24.26 35.80 16.54
N PHE A 32 25.51 35.36 16.74
CA PHE A 32 26.10 34.28 15.96
C PHE A 32 25.36 32.96 16.17
N ILE A 33 25.05 32.60 17.42
CA ILE A 33 24.27 31.40 17.76
C ILE A 33 22.87 31.49 17.17
N ALA A 34 22.22 32.66 17.23
CA ALA A 34 20.90 32.85 16.63
C ALA A 34 20.91 32.62 15.11
N ALA A 35 21.91 33.18 14.40
CA ALA A 35 22.08 32.97 12.96
C ALA A 35 22.36 31.49 12.62
N PHE A 36 23.17 30.82 13.44
CA PHE A 36 23.47 29.40 13.29
C PHE A 36 22.22 28.53 13.47
N VAL A 37 21.43 28.75 14.52
CA VAL A 37 20.17 28.02 14.76
C VAL A 37 19.20 28.25 13.60
N PHE A 38 19.14 29.47 13.08
CA PHE A 38 18.30 29.80 11.92
C PHE A 38 18.71 29.01 10.67
N GLY A 39 20.00 28.97 10.34
CA GLY A 39 20.51 28.17 9.21
C GLY A 39 20.33 26.66 9.42
N ALA A 40 20.60 26.15 10.63
CA ALA A 40 20.43 24.75 10.99
C ALA A 40 18.97 24.29 10.90
N SER A 41 18.02 25.17 11.25
CA SER A 41 16.58 24.91 11.10
C SER A 41 16.19 24.71 9.63
N GLY A 42 16.80 25.46 8.71
CA GLY A 42 16.63 25.28 7.26
C GLY A 42 17.08 23.90 6.79
N ILE A 43 18.24 23.41 7.27
CA ILE A 43 18.76 22.06 6.98
C ILE A 43 17.82 20.98 7.51
N ALA A 44 17.32 21.15 8.75
CA ALA A 44 16.38 20.21 9.36
C ALA A 44 15.09 20.11 8.53
N ILE A 45 14.53 21.24 8.09
CA ILE A 45 13.32 21.29 7.25
C ILE A 45 13.54 20.56 5.92
N VAL A 46 14.65 20.82 5.22
CA VAL A 46 14.97 20.14 3.94
C VAL A 46 15.08 18.63 4.14
N ARG A 47 15.81 18.18 5.18
CA ARG A 47 15.99 16.76 5.48
C ARG A 47 14.70 16.05 5.86
N ILE A 48 13.80 16.71 6.60
CA ILE A 48 12.50 16.15 6.98
C ILE A 48 11.61 16.01 5.74
N ILE A 49 11.61 17.00 4.86
CA ILE A 49 10.84 16.98 3.61
C ILE A 49 11.32 15.86 2.68
N ASP A 50 12.64 15.69 2.53
CA ASP A 50 13.22 14.63 1.68
C ASP A 50 12.91 13.23 2.21
N LYS A 51 13.04 13.02 3.53
CA LYS A 51 12.66 11.75 4.16
C LYS A 51 11.17 11.42 3.97
N ARG A 52 10.30 12.43 3.94
CA ARG A 52 8.86 12.22 3.76
C ARG A 52 8.51 11.92 2.30
N HIS A 53 9.05 12.65 1.33
CA HIS A 53 8.72 12.44 -0.09
C HIS A 53 9.20 11.08 -0.62
N HIS A 54 10.48 10.74 -0.43
CA HIS A 54 11.01 9.48 -0.98
C HIS A 54 10.43 8.23 -0.31
N ARG A 55 10.10 8.30 0.99
CA ARG A 55 9.47 7.18 1.70
C ARG A 55 7.97 7.05 1.36
N SER A 56 7.31 8.15 1.05
CA SER A 56 5.89 8.20 0.66
C SER A 56 5.68 7.63 -0.73
N GLU A 57 6.36 8.16 -1.74
CA GLU A 57 6.16 7.78 -3.14
C GLU A 57 6.60 6.34 -3.41
N GLY A 58 7.78 5.94 -2.92
CA GLY A 58 8.28 4.57 -3.10
C GLY A 58 7.40 3.52 -2.41
N LYS A 59 6.91 3.81 -1.20
CA LYS A 59 6.00 2.91 -0.48
C LYS A 59 4.62 2.83 -1.13
N LEU A 60 4.09 3.96 -1.60
CA LEU A 60 2.80 4.01 -2.30
C LEU A 60 2.85 3.17 -3.59
N SER A 61 3.88 3.36 -4.41
CA SER A 61 4.06 2.59 -5.65
C SER A 61 4.26 1.10 -5.40
N ALA A 62 5.06 0.72 -4.40
CA ALA A 62 5.28 -0.67 -4.05
C ALA A 62 3.99 -1.35 -3.54
N ASN A 63 3.20 -0.63 -2.74
CA ASN A 63 1.91 -1.13 -2.24
C ASN A 63 0.87 -1.25 -3.36
N LEU A 64 0.80 -0.28 -4.28
CA LEU A 64 -0.08 -0.37 -5.45
C LEU A 64 0.28 -1.56 -6.34
N GLN A 65 1.59 -1.81 -6.54
CA GLN A 65 2.04 -2.99 -7.26
C GLN A 65 1.65 -4.28 -6.53
N THR A 66 1.86 -4.31 -5.20
CA THR A 66 1.49 -5.46 -4.36
C THR A 66 -0.01 -5.75 -4.48
N LEU A 67 -0.87 -4.72 -4.43
CA LEU A 67 -2.32 -4.86 -4.61
C LEU A 67 -2.70 -5.50 -5.94
N ARG A 68 -2.14 -5.01 -7.04
CA ARG A 68 -2.45 -5.51 -8.38
C ARG A 68 -1.98 -6.94 -8.55
N THR A 69 -0.73 -7.21 -8.16
CA THR A 69 -0.15 -8.55 -8.28
C THR A 69 -0.90 -9.56 -7.42
N SER A 70 -1.23 -9.22 -6.16
CA SER A 70 -1.92 -10.15 -5.27
C SER A 70 -3.34 -10.45 -5.71
N LEU A 71 -4.10 -9.46 -6.19
CA LEU A 71 -5.46 -9.68 -6.68
C LEU A 71 -5.47 -10.48 -7.98
N ALA A 72 -4.56 -10.20 -8.91
CA ALA A 72 -4.39 -11.01 -10.12
C ALA A 72 -4.02 -12.47 -9.80
N GLN A 73 -3.13 -12.68 -8.82
CA GLN A 73 -2.78 -14.02 -8.35
C GLN A 73 -3.97 -14.76 -7.72
N ILE A 74 -4.84 -14.05 -6.99
CA ILE A 74 -6.08 -14.66 -6.44
C ILE A 74 -6.97 -15.13 -7.60
N VAL A 75 -7.20 -14.28 -8.60
CA VAL A 75 -8.03 -14.62 -9.77
C VAL A 75 -7.46 -15.82 -10.52
N GLU A 76 -6.15 -15.83 -10.78
CA GLU A 76 -5.45 -16.94 -11.44
C GLU A 76 -5.61 -18.26 -10.67
N LYS A 77 -5.35 -18.24 -9.36
CA LYS A 77 -5.45 -19.43 -8.51
C LYS A 77 -6.89 -19.92 -8.36
N MET A 78 -7.86 -19.01 -8.30
CA MET A 78 -9.28 -19.38 -8.30
C MET A 78 -9.69 -20.03 -9.62
N ALA A 79 -9.19 -19.53 -10.75
CA ALA A 79 -9.42 -20.16 -12.05
C ALA A 79 -8.78 -21.56 -12.12
N GLU A 80 -7.56 -21.72 -11.60
CA GLU A 80 -6.90 -23.03 -11.49
C GLU A 80 -7.74 -24.01 -10.67
N LEU A 81 -8.19 -23.59 -9.47
CA LEU A 81 -9.04 -24.40 -8.60
C LEU A 81 -10.35 -24.81 -9.28
N ASN A 82 -11.03 -23.87 -9.94
CA ASN A 82 -12.29 -24.15 -10.64
C ASN A 82 -12.09 -25.08 -11.84
N ASN A 83 -10.97 -24.98 -12.56
CA ASN A 83 -10.66 -25.88 -13.67
C ASN A 83 -10.32 -27.30 -13.18
N GLN A 84 -9.69 -27.42 -12.02
CA GLN A 84 -9.27 -28.70 -11.45
C GLN A 84 -10.33 -29.33 -10.54
N LYS A 85 -11.42 -28.63 -10.20
CA LYS A 85 -12.38 -29.07 -9.17
C LYS A 85 -12.97 -30.46 -9.38
N SER A 86 -13.18 -30.87 -10.63
CA SER A 86 -13.69 -32.21 -10.96
C SER A 86 -12.69 -33.34 -10.70
N SER A 87 -11.40 -33.01 -10.63
CA SER A 87 -10.30 -33.95 -10.36
C SER A 87 -9.89 -33.98 -8.89
N ILE A 88 -10.30 -32.99 -8.10
CA ILE A 88 -9.97 -32.87 -6.69
C ILE A 88 -11.08 -33.53 -5.87
N HIS A 89 -10.71 -34.46 -4.99
CA HIS A 89 -11.67 -35.04 -4.07
C HIS A 89 -12.22 -33.96 -3.13
N VAL A 90 -13.53 -33.99 -2.82
CA VAL A 90 -14.18 -32.92 -2.05
C VAL A 90 -13.48 -32.62 -0.72
N TYR A 91 -13.05 -33.64 0.03
CA TYR A 91 -12.30 -33.49 1.29
C TYR A 91 -10.85 -33.01 1.13
N ASP A 92 -10.35 -32.83 -0.09
CA ASP A 92 -9.02 -32.28 -0.34
C ASP A 92 -9.08 -30.83 -0.84
N MET A 93 -10.26 -30.33 -1.21
CA MET A 93 -10.42 -28.97 -1.73
C MET A 93 -10.01 -27.90 -0.71
N HIS A 94 -10.44 -28.00 0.55
CA HIS A 94 -10.06 -27.04 1.61
C HIS A 94 -8.54 -27.00 1.81
N LYS A 95 -7.85 -28.15 1.74
CA LYS A 95 -6.38 -28.22 1.82
C LYS A 95 -5.74 -27.49 0.64
N ARG A 96 -6.32 -27.60 -0.56
CA ARG A 96 -5.84 -26.90 -1.74
C ARG A 96 -6.07 -25.40 -1.64
N ILE A 97 -7.20 -24.97 -1.10
CA ILE A 97 -7.48 -23.56 -0.77
C ILE A 97 -6.42 -23.04 0.21
N ASP A 98 -6.19 -23.75 1.32
CA ASP A 98 -5.23 -23.37 2.37
C ASP A 98 -3.78 -23.31 1.85
N ALA A 99 -3.42 -24.17 0.89
CA ALA A 99 -2.08 -24.18 0.32
C ALA A 99 -1.85 -23.05 -0.70
N SER A 100 -2.90 -22.56 -1.38
CA SER A 100 -2.76 -21.71 -2.56
C SER A 100 -3.07 -20.25 -2.31
N LEU A 101 -4.13 -19.92 -1.57
CA LEU A 101 -4.70 -18.58 -1.52
C LEU A 101 -4.25 -17.67 -0.36
N PRO A 102 -3.95 -18.17 0.87
CA PRO A 102 -3.73 -17.30 2.03
C PRO A 102 -2.67 -16.23 1.85
N GLN A 103 -1.54 -16.55 1.19
CA GLN A 103 -0.48 -15.58 0.97
C GLN A 103 -0.94 -14.39 0.13
N ALA A 104 -1.66 -14.64 -0.96
CA ALA A 104 -2.13 -13.60 -1.86
C ALA A 104 -3.26 -12.77 -1.22
N ILE A 105 -4.20 -13.44 -0.53
CA ILE A 105 -5.26 -12.78 0.25
C ILE A 105 -4.68 -11.85 1.30
N THR A 106 -3.68 -12.32 2.07
CA THR A 106 -3.03 -11.52 3.11
C THR A 106 -2.29 -10.33 2.49
N ALA A 107 -1.53 -10.55 1.42
CA ALA A 107 -0.81 -9.47 0.74
C ALA A 107 -1.74 -8.38 0.19
N PHE A 108 -2.90 -8.77 -0.37
CA PHE A 108 -3.93 -7.82 -0.78
C PHE A 108 -4.50 -7.07 0.41
N ALA A 109 -4.90 -7.80 1.46
CA ALA A 109 -5.49 -7.23 2.66
C ALA A 109 -4.55 -6.20 3.30
N ASP A 110 -3.26 -6.49 3.43
CA ASP A 110 -2.29 -5.56 4.03
C ASP A 110 -2.11 -4.28 3.22
N ALA A 111 -2.24 -4.35 1.90
CA ALA A 111 -2.05 -3.22 1.02
C ALA A 111 -3.35 -2.43 0.73
N ARG A 112 -4.55 -2.95 1.08
CA ARG A 112 -5.87 -2.40 0.69
C ARG A 112 -6.09 -0.92 0.99
N GLN A 113 -5.56 -0.42 2.11
CA GLN A 113 -5.70 0.99 2.50
C GLN A 113 -5.06 1.94 1.48
N THR A 114 -4.10 1.45 0.69
CA THR A 114 -3.45 2.19 -0.39
C THR A 114 -4.45 2.65 -1.45
N ILE A 115 -5.55 1.93 -1.68
CA ILE A 115 -6.60 2.35 -2.63
C ILE A 115 -7.22 3.66 -2.17
N ALA A 116 -7.65 3.74 -0.90
CA ALA A 116 -8.25 4.96 -0.35
C ALA A 116 -7.25 6.14 -0.29
N HIS A 117 -5.95 5.86 -0.16
CA HIS A 117 -4.91 6.88 -0.16
C HIS A 117 -4.51 7.38 -1.55
N ALA A 118 -4.53 6.50 -2.56
CA ALA A 118 -4.11 6.81 -3.93
C ALA A 118 -5.26 7.35 -4.79
N TYR A 119 -6.49 6.88 -4.53
CA TYR A 119 -7.69 7.17 -5.31
C TYR A 119 -8.73 7.85 -4.41
N SER A 120 -9.89 7.22 -4.18
CA SER A 120 -10.91 7.72 -3.26
C SER A 120 -11.44 6.64 -2.30
N LEU A 121 -12.21 7.07 -1.29
CA LEU A 121 -12.91 6.16 -0.38
C LEU A 121 -14.02 5.37 -1.09
N GLN A 122 -14.65 5.95 -2.12
CA GLN A 122 -15.65 5.26 -2.93
C GLN A 122 -15.00 4.13 -3.72
N ASP A 123 -13.85 4.38 -4.35
CA ASP A 123 -13.11 3.35 -5.11
C ASP A 123 -12.69 2.19 -4.21
N TYR A 124 -12.25 2.52 -2.98
CA TYR A 124 -11.99 1.50 -1.96
C TYR A 124 -13.23 0.67 -1.64
N ALA A 125 -14.37 1.31 -1.42
CA ALA A 125 -15.62 0.63 -1.11
C ALA A 125 -16.08 -0.27 -2.27
N ASP A 126 -15.95 0.20 -3.51
CA ASP A 126 -16.33 -0.53 -4.72
C ASP A 126 -15.48 -1.80 -4.86
N VAL A 127 -14.14 -1.70 -4.78
CA VAL A 127 -13.25 -2.87 -4.85
C VAL A 127 -13.50 -3.83 -3.69
N MET A 128 -13.59 -3.31 -2.47
CA MET A 128 -13.73 -4.16 -1.27
C MET A 128 -15.08 -4.86 -1.17
N SER A 129 -16.14 -4.32 -1.75
CA SER A 129 -17.46 -4.96 -1.75
C SER A 129 -17.43 -6.31 -2.46
N PHE A 130 -16.78 -6.37 -3.63
CA PHE A 130 -16.57 -7.60 -4.39
C PHE A 130 -15.54 -8.49 -3.71
N PHE A 131 -14.40 -7.94 -3.26
CA PHE A 131 -13.38 -8.74 -2.57
C PHE A 131 -13.93 -9.47 -1.33
N ALA A 132 -14.68 -8.76 -0.47
CA ALA A 132 -15.27 -9.34 0.73
C ALA A 132 -16.41 -10.33 0.42
N ALA A 133 -17.14 -10.14 -0.69
CA ALA A 133 -18.09 -11.14 -1.18
C ALA A 133 -17.36 -12.42 -1.64
N GLY A 134 -16.28 -12.28 -2.41
CA GLY A 134 -15.42 -13.39 -2.84
C GLY A 134 -14.84 -14.18 -1.68
N GLU A 135 -14.31 -13.49 -0.66
CA GLU A 135 -13.78 -14.12 0.55
C GLU A 135 -14.86 -14.90 1.32
N ARG A 136 -16.08 -14.35 1.45
CA ARG A 136 -17.21 -15.06 2.09
C ARG A 136 -17.61 -16.32 1.32
N TYR A 137 -17.66 -16.26 -0.01
CA TYR A 137 -17.97 -17.42 -0.83
C TYR A 137 -16.85 -18.46 -0.78
N LEU A 138 -15.59 -18.03 -0.78
CA LEU A 138 -14.44 -18.93 -0.61
C LEU A 138 -14.50 -19.65 0.74
N ASN A 139 -14.80 -18.93 1.82
CA ASN A 139 -14.97 -19.53 3.15
C ASN A 139 -16.15 -20.52 3.18
N ARG A 140 -17.24 -20.23 2.46
CA ARG A 140 -18.36 -21.19 2.34
C ARG A 140 -17.95 -22.44 1.57
N ALA A 141 -17.22 -22.30 0.45
CA ALA A 141 -16.69 -23.42 -0.31
C ALA A 141 -15.72 -24.27 0.53
N TRP A 142 -14.89 -23.62 1.35
CA TRP A 142 -14.00 -24.27 2.31
C TRP A 142 -14.79 -25.13 3.32
N SER A 143 -15.82 -24.58 3.97
CA SER A 143 -16.67 -25.35 4.91
C SER A 143 -17.42 -26.49 4.21
N CYS A 144 -17.93 -26.26 2.99
CA CYS A 144 -18.60 -27.32 2.23
C CYS A 144 -17.64 -28.46 1.88
N SER A 145 -16.37 -28.15 1.62
CA SER A 145 -15.32 -29.15 1.40
C SER A 145 -15.03 -29.98 2.66
N THR A 146 -15.03 -29.38 3.84
CA THR A 146 -14.83 -30.13 5.10
C THR A 146 -16.00 -31.06 5.39
N ASP A 147 -17.21 -30.64 5.00
CA ASP A 147 -18.45 -31.37 5.28
C ASP A 147 -18.84 -32.36 4.17
N GLY A 148 -18.13 -32.36 3.04
CA GLY A 148 -18.37 -33.26 1.91
C GLY A 148 -19.48 -32.82 0.94
N TYR A 149 -19.95 -31.57 1.01
CA TYR A 149 -20.99 -31.03 0.14
C TYR A 149 -20.44 -30.60 -1.23
N VAL A 150 -20.37 -31.55 -2.17
CA VAL A 150 -19.75 -31.37 -3.50
C VAL A 150 -20.39 -30.24 -4.31
N ASP A 151 -21.71 -30.28 -4.50
CA ASP A 151 -22.41 -29.34 -5.38
C ASP A 151 -22.38 -27.92 -4.82
N GLU A 152 -22.54 -27.79 -3.50
CA GLU A 152 -22.49 -26.52 -2.82
C GLU A 152 -21.07 -25.93 -2.86
N MET A 153 -20.04 -26.74 -2.59
CA MET A 153 -18.65 -26.34 -2.72
C MET A 153 -18.35 -25.83 -4.14
N SER A 154 -18.73 -26.57 -5.18
CA SER A 154 -18.52 -26.18 -6.58
C SER A 154 -19.19 -24.84 -6.91
N THR A 155 -20.44 -24.68 -6.48
CA THR A 155 -21.23 -23.45 -6.70
C THR A 155 -20.57 -22.23 -6.04
N TYR A 156 -20.11 -22.37 -4.80
CA TYR A 156 -19.46 -21.25 -4.12
C TYR A 156 -18.05 -20.97 -4.61
N LEU A 157 -17.34 -21.96 -5.13
CA LEU A 157 -16.03 -21.76 -5.77
C LEU A 157 -16.16 -20.93 -7.06
N GLU A 158 -17.19 -21.18 -7.87
CA GLU A 158 -17.54 -20.36 -9.05
C GLU A 158 -17.89 -18.93 -8.65
N LYS A 159 -18.81 -18.77 -7.69
CA LYS A 159 -19.22 -17.45 -7.19
C LYS A 159 -18.04 -16.67 -6.61
N ALA A 160 -17.15 -17.33 -5.87
CA ALA A 160 -15.95 -16.68 -5.34
C ALA A 160 -15.06 -16.17 -6.48
N GLN A 161 -14.85 -16.96 -7.53
CA GLN A 161 -14.05 -16.54 -8.69
C GLN A 161 -14.65 -15.32 -9.37
N GLU A 162 -15.97 -15.32 -9.63
CA GLU A 162 -16.67 -14.19 -10.25
C GLU A 162 -16.45 -12.89 -9.46
N GLN A 163 -16.59 -12.94 -8.13
CA GLN A 163 -16.38 -11.77 -7.27
C GLN A 163 -14.93 -11.28 -7.28
N PHE A 164 -13.94 -12.18 -7.32
CA PHE A 164 -12.54 -11.78 -7.40
C PHE A 164 -12.18 -11.18 -8.78
N ILE A 165 -12.79 -11.67 -9.86
CA ILE A 165 -12.66 -11.07 -11.20
C ILE A 165 -13.21 -9.64 -11.17
N GLU A 166 -14.43 -9.44 -10.67
CA GLU A 166 -15.03 -8.11 -10.57
C GLU A 166 -14.18 -7.16 -9.72
N ALA A 167 -13.65 -7.63 -8.58
CA ALA A 167 -12.73 -6.84 -7.76
C ALA A 167 -11.46 -6.43 -8.54
N ASN A 168 -10.91 -7.35 -9.34
CA ASN A 168 -9.72 -7.11 -10.15
C ASN A 168 -9.98 -6.12 -11.29
N ASP A 169 -11.13 -6.23 -11.93
CA ASP A 169 -11.55 -5.33 -13.01
C ASP A 169 -11.79 -3.92 -12.49
N LYS A 170 -12.46 -3.79 -11.32
CA LYS A 170 -12.60 -2.51 -10.62
C LYS A 170 -11.24 -1.91 -10.30
N LEU A 171 -10.32 -2.67 -9.69
CA LEU A 171 -8.98 -2.17 -9.36
C LEU A 171 -8.18 -1.76 -10.61
N SER A 172 -8.30 -2.51 -11.70
CA SER A 172 -7.62 -2.23 -12.96
C SER A 172 -8.19 -0.99 -13.65
N SER A 173 -9.49 -0.74 -13.54
CA SER A 173 -10.14 0.45 -14.09
C SER A 173 -9.69 1.75 -13.43
N LEU A 174 -9.27 1.71 -12.16
CA LEU A 174 -8.70 2.87 -11.45
C LEU A 174 -7.30 3.26 -11.94
N ALA A 175 -6.65 2.36 -12.67
CA ALA A 175 -5.29 2.54 -13.19
C ALA A 175 -5.25 3.04 -14.64
N ALA A 176 -6.39 3.01 -15.33
CA ALA A 176 -6.56 3.41 -16.72
C ALA A 176 -6.86 4.91 -16.84
#